data_AF-A0A4Y2L6Z8-F1
#
_entry.id   AF-A0A4Y2L6Z8-F1
#
_cell.length_a   1.000
_cell.length_b   1.000
_cell.length_c   1.000
_cell.angle_alpha   90.00
_cell.angle_beta   90.00
_cell.angle_gamma   90.00
#
_symmetry.space_group_name_H-M   'P 1'
#
loop_
_entity.id
_entity.type
_entity.pdbx_description
1 polymer ?
#
loop_
_entity_poly.entity_id
_entity_poly.type
_entity_poly.pdbx_seq_one_letter_code
_entity_poly.pdbx_strand_id
1 'polypeptide(L)'
;MIACESVDSAKSSSMAFLGKARKEDLIILARELGEEVTPDLKIIDLSNLIVASTNYEMEFVKELLNTVISQRTEEAEQRKRELESEMRREREEREFELEKLKLQNEFFNSAGSGSSRPKIDFLSMFPKFDQVNNDISLYLILFERQAQAADVPKEFWASHLLNLLPYEIAQLVAKEDVGISRDFERVKSLLLKRYKLTAEKFRQLFSKHCKSPTATWKDFAYEVRNYFHG
;
A
#
# COMPACT_ATOMS: atom_id res chain seq x y z
N MET A 1 58.93 60.16 3.52
CA MET A 1 57.92 60.00 4.60
C MET A 1 56.54 59.61 4.06
N ILE A 2 56.08 60.18 2.93
CA ILE A 2 54.75 59.93 2.34
C ILE A 2 54.51 58.46 1.91
N ALA A 3 55.55 57.72 1.51
CA ALA A 3 55.41 56.32 1.05
C ALA A 3 55.13 55.31 2.17
N CYS A 4 55.58 55.55 3.41
CA CYS A 4 55.31 54.63 4.53
C CYS A 4 53.87 54.76 5.02
N GLU A 5 53.34 55.98 5.13
CA GLU A 5 51.95 56.22 5.57
C GLU A 5 50.91 55.63 4.61
N SER A 6 51.21 55.62 3.31
CA SER A 6 50.31 55.06 2.28
C SER A 6 50.25 53.53 2.33
N VAL A 7 51.37 52.86 2.61
CA VAL A 7 51.45 51.39 2.71
C VAL A 7 50.79 50.89 4.00
N ASP A 8 50.97 51.59 5.12
CA ASP A 8 50.35 51.22 6.40
C ASP A 8 48.84 51.46 6.40
N SER A 9 48.36 52.51 5.73
CA SER A 9 46.94 52.78 5.52
C SER A 9 46.27 51.72 4.62
N ALA A 10 46.94 51.30 3.54
CA ALA A 10 46.43 50.25 2.66
C ALA A 10 46.35 48.88 3.36
N LYS A 11 47.36 48.53 4.17
CA LYS A 11 47.35 47.32 5.00
C LYS A 11 46.26 47.36 6.07
N SER A 12 46.08 48.50 6.74
CA SER A 12 45.00 48.66 7.73
C SER A 12 43.60 48.56 7.09
N SER A 13 43.42 49.10 5.89
CA SER A 13 42.17 49.00 5.13
C SER A 13 41.91 47.56 4.66
N SER A 14 42.95 46.84 4.23
CA SER A 14 42.84 45.43 3.81
C SER A 14 42.38 44.50 4.93
N MET A 15 42.94 44.67 6.13
CA MET A 15 42.57 43.88 7.30
C MET A 15 41.15 44.19 7.80
N ALA A 16 40.63 45.39 7.51
CA ALA A 16 39.31 45.81 7.97
C ALA A 16 38.14 45.17 7.20
N PHE A 17 38.30 44.89 5.90
CA PHE A 17 37.24 44.24 5.12
C PHE A 17 37.28 42.71 5.23
N LEU A 18 38.48 42.12 5.22
CA LEU A 18 38.66 40.67 5.41
C LEU A 18 38.23 40.25 6.83
N GLY A 19 38.51 41.07 7.85
CA GLY A 19 38.10 40.80 9.23
C GLY A 19 36.59 40.77 9.47
N LYS A 20 35.77 41.25 8.52
CA LYS A 20 34.30 41.20 8.58
C LYS A 20 33.70 39.98 7.88
N ALA A 21 34.47 39.29 7.04
CA ALA A 21 34.02 38.13 6.30
C ALA A 21 33.96 36.88 7.19
N ARG A 22 33.17 35.87 6.78
CA ARG A 22 33.14 34.60 7.50
C ARG A 22 34.42 33.83 7.25
N LYS A 23 34.83 33.03 8.24
CA LYS A 23 35.99 32.15 8.12
C LYS A 23 35.91 31.25 6.87
N GLU A 24 34.74 30.71 6.57
CA GLU A 24 34.50 29.87 5.39
C GLU A 24 34.74 30.63 4.08
N ASP A 25 34.24 31.85 3.98
CA ASP A 25 34.40 32.71 2.79
C ASP A 25 35.89 33.04 2.57
N LEU A 26 36.63 33.33 3.65
CA LEU A 26 38.07 33.59 3.59
C LEU A 26 38.90 32.35 3.21
N ILE A 27 38.48 31.15 3.62
CA ILE A 27 39.14 29.90 3.24
C ILE A 27 39.00 29.66 1.73
N ILE A 28 37.80 29.87 1.18
CA ILE A 28 37.54 29.74 -0.26
C ILE A 28 38.37 30.79 -1.03
N LEU A 29 38.30 32.04 -0.59
CA LEU A 29 39.05 33.14 -1.20
C LEU A 29 40.57 32.88 -1.23
N ALA A 30 41.15 32.41 -0.12
CA ALA A 30 42.57 32.09 -0.07
C ALA A 30 42.95 30.92 -1.00
N ARG A 31 42.09 29.90 -1.15
CA ARG A 31 42.30 28.82 -2.13
C ARG A 31 42.20 29.31 -3.56
N GLU A 32 41.29 30.23 -3.87
CA GLU A 32 41.16 30.82 -5.20
C GLU A 32 42.38 31.68 -5.58
N LEU A 33 43.04 32.29 -4.60
CA LEU A 33 44.31 32.99 -4.78
C LEU A 33 45.51 32.05 -4.94
N GLY A 34 45.31 30.73 -4.78
CA GLY A 34 46.34 29.70 -4.90
C GLY A 34 47.10 29.41 -3.60
N GLU A 35 46.61 29.90 -2.46
CA GLU A 35 47.24 29.64 -1.16
C GLU A 35 46.76 28.30 -0.57
N GLU A 36 47.67 27.58 0.08
CA GLU A 36 47.31 26.39 0.85
C GLU A 36 46.72 26.78 2.20
N VAL A 37 45.47 26.39 2.43
CA VAL A 37 44.72 26.80 3.63
C VAL A 37 44.35 25.58 4.45
N THR A 38 44.75 25.59 5.72
CA THR A 38 44.30 24.59 6.70
C THR A 38 43.01 25.08 7.41
N PRO A 39 42.02 24.19 7.66
CA PRO A 39 40.72 24.60 8.20
C PRO A 39 40.74 25.16 9.64
N ASP A 40 41.84 24.97 10.36
CA ASP A 40 42.06 25.37 11.75
C ASP A 40 42.50 26.83 11.91
N LEU A 41 42.99 27.48 10.85
CA LEU A 41 43.45 28.87 10.87
C LEU A 41 42.38 29.84 11.37
N LYS A 42 42.77 30.85 12.15
CA LYS A 42 41.85 31.91 12.60
C LYS A 42 41.63 32.92 11.48
N ILE A 43 40.54 33.69 11.56
CA ILE A 43 40.21 34.76 10.60
C ILE A 43 41.38 35.73 10.40
N ILE A 44 42.11 36.04 11.48
CA ILE A 44 43.28 36.93 11.44
C ILE A 44 44.42 36.29 10.64
N ASP A 45 44.71 35.01 10.87
CA ASP A 45 45.78 34.29 10.17
C ASP A 45 45.43 34.13 8.68
N LEU A 46 44.17 33.85 8.36
CA LEU A 46 43.66 33.81 6.98
C LEU A 46 43.76 35.18 6.29
N SER A 47 43.37 36.25 6.98
CA SER A 47 43.46 37.62 6.43
C SER A 47 44.91 38.01 6.15
N ASN A 48 45.83 37.65 7.06
CA ASN A 48 47.26 37.88 6.87
C ASN A 48 47.81 37.06 5.69
N LEU A 49 47.39 35.80 5.54
CA LEU A 49 47.81 34.93 4.43
C LEU A 49 47.36 35.49 3.08
N ILE A 50 46.10 35.95 2.99
CA ILE A 50 45.53 36.58 1.79
C ILE A 50 46.31 37.84 1.41
N VAL A 51 46.59 38.72 2.39
CA VAL A 51 47.33 39.97 2.15
C VAL A 51 48.80 39.72 1.80
N ALA A 52 49.38 38.60 2.26
CA ALA A 52 50.74 38.20 1.95
C ALA A 52 50.89 37.48 0.60
N SER A 53 49.78 37.11 -0.05
CA SER A 53 49.79 36.39 -1.32
C SER A 53 50.43 37.24 -2.43
N THR A 54 51.19 36.59 -3.32
CA THR A 54 51.78 37.25 -4.50
C THR A 54 50.73 37.74 -5.50
N ASN A 55 49.52 37.17 -5.42
CA ASN A 55 48.39 37.49 -6.28
C ASN A 55 47.42 38.49 -5.61
N TYR A 56 47.83 39.13 -4.52
CA TYR A 56 47.01 40.09 -3.81
C TYR A 56 46.90 41.41 -4.57
N GLU A 57 45.69 41.71 -5.04
CA GLU A 57 45.30 43.04 -5.49
C GLU A 57 43.99 43.44 -4.80
N MET A 58 43.97 44.59 -4.12
CA MET A 58 42.90 44.96 -3.19
C MET A 58 41.49 44.93 -3.80
N GLU A 59 41.31 45.51 -4.99
CA GLU A 59 39.99 45.58 -5.63
C GLU A 59 39.57 44.21 -6.20
N PHE A 60 40.51 43.48 -6.80
CA PHE A 60 40.28 42.11 -7.25
C PHE A 60 39.86 41.18 -6.10
N VAL A 61 40.57 41.25 -4.95
CA VAL A 61 40.26 40.42 -3.78
C VAL A 61 38.91 40.81 -3.15
N LYS A 62 38.54 42.08 -3.16
CA LYS A 62 37.19 42.51 -2.73
C LYS A 62 36.10 41.97 -3.64
N GLU A 63 36.30 42.05 -4.95
CA GLU A 63 35.35 41.52 -5.93
C GLU A 63 35.21 40.00 -5.79
N LEU A 64 36.33 39.29 -5.70
CA LEU A 64 36.37 37.84 -5.50
C LEU A 64 35.67 37.44 -4.19
N LEU A 65 35.93 38.15 -3.09
CA LEU A 65 35.24 37.92 -1.82
C LEU A 65 33.71 38.13 -1.94
N ASN A 66 33.28 39.19 -2.66
CA ASN A 66 31.86 39.42 -2.89
C ASN A 66 31.24 38.29 -3.72
N THR A 67 31.94 37.79 -4.74
CA THR A 67 31.51 36.64 -5.53
C THR A 67 31.37 35.38 -4.68
N VAL A 68 32.36 35.06 -3.85
CA VAL A 68 32.31 33.93 -2.90
C VAL A 68 31.12 34.05 -1.95
N ILE A 69 30.91 35.23 -1.38
CA ILE A 69 29.77 35.48 -0.49
C ILE A 69 28.44 35.30 -1.24
N SER A 70 28.31 35.85 -2.45
CA SER A 70 27.09 35.75 -3.27
C SER A 70 26.78 34.30 -3.62
N GLN A 71 27.77 33.54 -4.11
CA GLN A 71 27.62 32.13 -4.44
C GLN A 71 27.17 31.32 -3.23
N ARG A 72 27.82 31.49 -2.07
CA ARG A 72 27.42 30.79 -0.84
C ARG A 72 25.98 31.11 -0.44
N THR A 73 25.54 32.36 -0.58
CA THR A 73 24.16 32.75 -0.26
C THR A 73 23.15 32.14 -1.23
N GLU A 74 23.43 32.18 -2.53
CA GLU A 74 22.57 31.61 -3.57
C GLU A 74 22.44 30.10 -3.42
N GLU A 75 23.55 29.39 -3.18
CA GLU A 75 23.55 27.95 -2.93
C GLU A 75 22.78 27.56 -1.66
N ALA A 76 22.87 28.37 -0.61
CA ALA A 76 22.12 28.13 0.63
C ALA A 76 20.61 28.34 0.41
N GLU A 77 20.23 29.38 -0.32
CA GLU A 77 18.83 29.64 -0.68
C GLU A 77 18.27 28.58 -1.63
N GLN A 78 19.08 28.11 -2.58
CA GLN A 78 18.70 27.04 -3.49
C GLN A 78 18.49 25.72 -2.76
N ARG A 79 19.43 25.31 -1.90
CA ARG A 79 19.28 24.11 -1.06
C ARG A 79 18.06 24.18 -0.16
N LYS A 80 17.76 25.35 0.41
CA LYS A 80 16.55 25.55 1.21
C LYS A 80 15.28 25.38 0.38
N ARG A 81 15.21 25.97 -0.82
CA ARG A 81 14.07 25.83 -1.74
C ARG A 81 13.86 24.39 -2.21
N GLU A 82 14.94 23.67 -2.48
CA GLU A 82 14.88 22.25 -2.87
C GLU A 82 14.35 21.38 -1.74
N LEU A 83 14.83 21.58 -0.50
CA LEU A 83 14.34 20.86 0.66
C LEU A 83 12.85 21.16 0.93
N GLU A 84 12.43 22.42 0.82
CA GLU A 84 11.02 22.80 0.95
C GLU A 84 10.14 22.16 -0.14
N SER A 85 10.63 22.08 -1.38
CA SER A 85 9.97 21.40 -2.50
C SER A 85 9.81 19.89 -2.25
N GLU A 86 10.87 19.22 -1.80
CA GLU A 86 10.84 17.80 -1.48
C GLU A 86 9.87 17.49 -0.34
N MET A 87 9.94 18.27 0.75
CA MET A 87 9.01 18.14 1.88
C MET A 87 7.56 18.39 1.47
N ARG A 88 7.30 19.29 0.51
CA ARG A 88 5.97 19.51 -0.02
C ARG A 88 5.48 18.31 -0.84
N ARG A 89 6.32 17.76 -1.72
CA ARG A 89 6.01 16.56 -2.51
C ARG A 89 5.73 15.35 -1.62
N GLU A 90 6.57 15.10 -0.61
CA GLU A 90 6.36 13.99 0.33
C GLU A 90 5.08 14.16 1.16
N ARG A 91 4.70 15.40 1.51
CA ARG A 91 3.40 15.67 2.16
C ARG A 91 2.24 15.38 1.21
N GLU A 92 2.31 15.87 -0.03
CA GLU A 92 1.29 15.64 -1.05
C GLU A 92 1.13 14.14 -1.36
N GLU A 93 2.22 13.38 -1.44
CA GLU A 93 2.19 11.92 -1.62
C GLU A 93 1.55 11.20 -0.44
N ARG A 94 1.92 11.57 0.80
CA ARG A 94 1.30 11.01 2.01
C ARG A 94 -0.19 11.33 2.11
N GLU A 95 -0.58 12.55 1.73
CA GLU A 95 -1.99 12.95 1.68
C GLU A 95 -2.75 12.17 0.61
N PHE A 96 -2.17 11.99 -0.58
CA PHE A 96 -2.78 11.20 -1.64
C PHE A 96 -2.93 9.72 -1.24
N GLU A 97 -1.93 9.12 -0.60
CA GLU A 97 -2.00 7.75 -0.10
C GLU A 97 -3.08 7.61 1.01
N LEU A 98 -3.15 8.58 1.92
CA LEU A 98 -4.18 8.60 2.96
C LEU A 98 -5.57 8.75 2.35
N GLU A 99 -5.74 9.60 1.34
CA GLU A 99 -7.01 9.79 0.65
C GLU A 99 -7.43 8.53 -0.13
N LYS A 100 -6.48 7.85 -0.76
CA LYS A 100 -6.73 6.55 -1.41
C LYS A 100 -7.18 5.50 -0.40
N LEU A 101 -6.54 5.43 0.78
CA LEU A 101 -6.96 4.54 1.86
C LEU A 101 -8.34 4.91 2.41
N LYS A 102 -8.65 6.20 2.56
CA LYS A 102 -9.98 6.67 2.96
C LYS A 102 -11.04 6.29 1.93
N LEU A 103 -10.84 6.59 0.66
CA LEU A 103 -11.77 6.21 -0.41
C LEU A 103 -11.94 4.69 -0.51
N GLN A 104 -10.87 3.93 -0.34
CA GLN A 104 -10.95 2.47 -0.27
C GLN A 104 -11.75 2.01 0.95
N ASN A 105 -11.53 2.62 2.12
CA ASN A 105 -12.28 2.34 3.34
C ASN A 105 -13.74 2.79 3.23
N GLU A 106 -14.04 3.93 2.63
CA GLU A 106 -15.39 4.42 2.36
C GLU A 106 -16.10 3.56 1.33
N PHE A 107 -15.41 3.09 0.29
CA PHE A 107 -15.93 2.07 -0.62
C PHE A 107 -16.28 0.78 0.12
N PHE A 108 -15.45 0.36 1.09
CA PHE A 108 -15.75 -0.79 1.94
C PHE A 108 -16.88 -0.54 2.96
N ASN A 109 -17.01 0.68 3.49
CA ASN A 109 -18.04 1.02 4.48
C ASN A 109 -19.39 1.39 3.84
N SER A 110 -19.39 1.91 2.61
CA SER A 110 -20.60 2.18 1.82
C SER A 110 -21.19 0.92 1.20
N ALA A 111 -20.43 -0.16 1.09
CA ALA A 111 -20.89 -1.44 0.53
C ALA A 111 -21.42 -2.44 1.58
N GLY A 112 -21.40 -2.11 2.87
CA GLY A 112 -21.96 -3.01 3.89
C GLY A 112 -21.65 -2.58 5.30
N SER A 113 -22.72 -2.41 6.08
CA SER A 113 -22.71 -2.26 7.52
C SER A 113 -21.82 -3.33 8.19
N GLY A 114 -20.83 -2.87 8.96
CA GLY A 114 -20.30 -3.54 10.16
C GLY A 114 -19.96 -5.03 10.05
N SER A 115 -18.74 -5.37 9.61
CA SER A 115 -18.07 -6.56 10.12
C SER A 115 -16.56 -6.46 9.90
N SER A 116 -15.81 -6.30 10.99
CA SER A 116 -14.37 -6.54 11.07
C SER A 116 -14.05 -8.05 10.96
N ARG A 117 -14.63 -8.73 9.98
CA ARG A 117 -14.23 -10.09 9.63
C ARG A 117 -13.14 -10.00 8.56
N PRO A 118 -12.05 -10.77 8.69
CA PRO A 118 -11.09 -10.89 7.59
C PRO A 118 -11.88 -11.30 6.35
N LYS A 119 -11.61 -10.63 5.22
CA LYS A 119 -12.13 -10.98 3.89
C LYS A 119 -11.53 -12.32 3.47
N ILE A 120 -11.88 -13.39 4.17
CA ILE A 120 -11.73 -14.73 3.64
C ILE A 120 -12.69 -14.76 2.47
N ASP A 121 -12.15 -14.94 1.27
CA ASP A 121 -12.96 -15.06 0.06
C ASP A 121 -14.02 -16.14 0.33
N PHE A 122 -15.30 -15.75 0.32
CA PHE A 122 -16.43 -16.62 0.62
C PHE A 122 -16.39 -17.89 -0.25
N LEU A 123 -15.91 -17.75 -1.50
CA LEU A 123 -15.71 -18.86 -2.43
C LEU A 123 -14.59 -19.81 -1.99
N SER A 124 -13.52 -19.28 -1.37
CA SER A 124 -12.38 -20.06 -0.88
C SER A 124 -12.71 -20.91 0.36
N MET A 125 -13.74 -20.55 1.12
CA MET A 125 -14.19 -21.32 2.29
C MET A 125 -15.09 -22.50 1.93
N PHE A 126 -15.66 -22.53 0.73
CA PHE A 126 -16.65 -23.53 0.35
C PHE A 126 -16.02 -24.62 -0.52
N PRO A 127 -16.10 -25.91 -0.12
CA PRO A 127 -15.65 -26.99 -0.97
C PRO A 127 -16.52 -27.06 -2.24
N LYS A 128 -15.90 -27.36 -3.38
CA LYS A 128 -16.64 -27.62 -4.62
C LYS A 128 -17.63 -28.77 -4.41
N PHE A 129 -18.79 -28.68 -5.06
CA PHE A 129 -19.80 -29.71 -4.98
C PHE A 129 -19.29 -31.02 -5.62
N ASP A 130 -19.25 -32.09 -4.83
CA ASP A 130 -18.97 -33.44 -5.30
C ASP A 130 -20.28 -34.21 -5.46
N GLN A 131 -20.67 -34.48 -6.70
CA GLN A 131 -21.89 -35.22 -7.03
C GLN A 131 -21.89 -36.69 -6.52
N VAL A 132 -20.72 -37.28 -6.29
CA VAL A 132 -20.59 -38.68 -5.84
C VAL A 132 -20.90 -38.77 -4.35
N ASN A 133 -20.24 -37.93 -3.55
CA ASN A 133 -20.27 -38.03 -2.09
C ASN A 133 -21.27 -37.08 -1.43
N ASN A 134 -21.64 -35.97 -2.06
CA ASN A 134 -22.49 -34.95 -1.42
C ASN A 134 -23.96 -35.08 -1.82
N ASP A 135 -24.84 -34.72 -0.89
CA ASP A 135 -26.27 -34.51 -1.14
C ASP A 135 -26.50 -33.05 -1.59
N ILE A 136 -27.15 -32.85 -2.74
CA ILE A 136 -27.35 -31.50 -3.28
C ILE A 136 -28.24 -30.63 -2.38
N SER A 137 -29.21 -31.23 -1.69
CA SER A 137 -30.19 -30.52 -0.87
C SER A 137 -29.49 -30.00 0.37
N LEU A 138 -28.71 -30.87 1.01
CA LEU A 138 -27.86 -30.48 2.14
C LEU A 138 -26.81 -29.43 1.73
N TYR A 139 -26.19 -29.60 0.56
CA TYR A 139 -25.22 -28.65 0.04
C TYR A 139 -25.83 -27.26 -0.19
N LEU A 140 -27.02 -27.19 -0.78
CA LEU A 140 -27.75 -25.94 -1.00
C LEU A 140 -28.15 -25.28 0.33
N ILE A 141 -28.62 -26.05 1.32
CA ILE A 141 -28.96 -25.54 2.65
C ILE A 141 -27.72 -24.95 3.35
N LEU A 142 -26.58 -25.64 3.27
CA LEU A 142 -25.32 -25.16 3.84
C LEU A 142 -24.83 -23.89 3.14
N PHE A 143 -24.95 -23.84 1.82
CA PHE A 143 -24.62 -22.65 1.03
C PHE A 143 -25.48 -21.46 1.45
N GLU A 144 -26.80 -21.61 1.56
CA GLU A 144 -27.72 -20.54 1.95
C GLU A 144 -27.43 -20.02 3.36
N ARG A 145 -27.22 -20.92 4.33
CA ARG A 145 -26.88 -20.54 5.69
C ARG A 145 -25.55 -19.78 5.75
N GLN A 146 -24.56 -20.21 4.99
CA GLN A 146 -23.25 -19.59 4.98
C GLN A 146 -23.27 -18.24 4.26
N ALA A 147 -23.98 -18.15 3.12
CA ALA A 147 -24.17 -16.90 2.39
C ALA A 147 -24.90 -15.86 3.25
N GLN A 148 -25.91 -16.29 3.99
CA GLN A 148 -26.60 -15.45 4.97
C GLN A 148 -25.70 -15.06 6.15
N ALA A 149 -24.90 -15.99 6.68
CA ALA A 149 -23.97 -15.71 7.78
C ALA A 149 -22.80 -14.78 7.39
N ALA A 150 -22.48 -14.73 6.10
CA ALA A 150 -21.48 -13.85 5.49
C ALA A 150 -22.08 -12.57 4.89
N ASP A 151 -23.39 -12.33 5.06
CA ASP A 151 -24.12 -11.17 4.56
C ASP A 151 -23.94 -10.93 3.05
N VAL A 152 -23.89 -12.02 2.27
CA VAL A 152 -23.75 -11.96 0.80
C VAL A 152 -25.06 -11.43 0.20
N PRO A 153 -25.04 -10.37 -0.63
CA PRO A 153 -26.25 -9.88 -1.30
C PRO A 153 -26.87 -10.96 -2.20
N LYS A 154 -28.21 -11.10 -2.14
CA LYS A 154 -28.95 -12.21 -2.80
C LYS A 154 -28.76 -12.26 -4.31
N GLU A 155 -28.52 -11.13 -4.94
CA GLU A 155 -28.22 -10.98 -6.37
C GLU A 155 -26.95 -11.73 -6.81
N PHE A 156 -26.03 -12.03 -5.88
CA PHE A 156 -24.80 -12.77 -6.16
C PHE A 156 -24.91 -14.26 -5.79
N TRP A 157 -25.99 -14.72 -5.15
CA TRP A 157 -26.09 -16.12 -4.70
C TRP A 157 -26.05 -17.11 -5.87
N ALA A 158 -26.74 -16.79 -6.96
CA ALA A 158 -26.77 -17.65 -8.15
C ALA A 158 -25.38 -17.77 -8.80
N SER A 159 -24.66 -16.66 -8.97
CA SER A 159 -23.32 -16.67 -9.57
C SER A 159 -22.29 -17.37 -8.68
N HIS A 160 -22.33 -17.14 -7.37
CA HIS A 160 -21.45 -17.84 -6.43
C HIS A 160 -21.70 -19.35 -6.41
N LEU A 161 -22.97 -19.77 -6.38
CA LEU A 161 -23.32 -21.18 -6.44
C LEU A 161 -22.80 -21.85 -7.72
N LEU A 162 -22.98 -21.21 -8.89
CA LEU A 162 -22.51 -21.75 -10.17
C LEU A 162 -20.99 -21.98 -10.22
N ASN A 163 -20.19 -21.12 -9.58
CA ASN A 163 -18.73 -21.28 -9.53
C ASN A 163 -18.28 -22.49 -8.69
N LEU A 164 -19.11 -22.92 -7.74
CA LEU A 164 -18.82 -24.04 -6.85
C LEU A 164 -19.31 -25.38 -7.39
N LEU A 165 -20.10 -25.37 -8.46
CA LEU A 165 -20.60 -26.59 -9.11
C LEU A 165 -19.61 -27.11 -10.17
N PRO A 166 -19.54 -28.43 -10.38
CA PRO A 166 -18.83 -29.01 -11.52
C PRO A 166 -19.32 -28.45 -12.84
N TYR A 167 -18.43 -28.40 -13.82
CA TYR A 167 -18.67 -27.79 -15.13
C TYR A 167 -19.87 -28.41 -15.85
N GLU A 168 -20.05 -29.73 -15.72
CA GLU A 168 -21.13 -30.50 -16.32
C GLU A 168 -22.51 -30.03 -15.80
N ILE A 169 -22.58 -29.62 -14.53
CA ILE A 169 -23.80 -29.13 -13.88
C ILE A 169 -24.05 -27.67 -14.25
N ALA A 170 -23.01 -26.85 -14.30
CA ALA A 170 -23.10 -25.47 -14.75
C ALA A 170 -23.57 -25.39 -16.22
N GLN A 171 -23.12 -26.30 -17.10
CA GLN A 171 -23.59 -26.40 -18.49
C GLN A 171 -25.10 -26.68 -18.58
N LEU A 172 -25.66 -27.46 -17.66
CA LEU A 172 -27.10 -27.75 -17.65
C LEU A 172 -27.93 -26.53 -17.29
N VAL A 173 -27.41 -25.68 -16.39
CA VAL A 173 -28.03 -24.39 -16.06
C VAL A 173 -27.89 -23.41 -17.23
N ALA A 174 -26.74 -23.42 -17.92
CA ALA A 174 -26.49 -22.55 -19.07
C ALA A 174 -27.32 -22.89 -20.33
N LYS A 175 -27.85 -24.12 -20.42
CA LYS A 175 -28.76 -24.54 -21.51
C LYS A 175 -30.20 -24.03 -21.32
N GLU A 176 -30.52 -23.52 -20.14
CA GLU A 176 -31.79 -22.86 -19.85
C GLU A 176 -31.70 -21.35 -20.12
N ASP A 177 -32.84 -20.66 -20.15
CA ASP A 177 -32.92 -19.23 -20.48
C ASP A 177 -32.00 -18.34 -19.62
N VAL A 178 -31.43 -17.29 -20.23
CA VAL A 178 -30.46 -16.37 -19.59
C VAL A 178 -31.06 -15.65 -18.37
N GLY A 179 -32.39 -15.49 -18.30
CA GLY A 179 -33.10 -14.94 -17.14
C GLY A 179 -33.17 -15.89 -15.93
N ILE A 180 -32.82 -17.17 -16.09
CA ILE A 180 -32.84 -18.20 -15.04
C ILE A 180 -31.51 -18.23 -14.28
N SER A 181 -30.39 -17.94 -14.93
CA SER A 181 -29.05 -18.02 -14.31
C SER A 181 -28.77 -16.95 -13.24
N ARG A 182 -29.59 -15.89 -13.18
CA ARG A 182 -29.47 -14.78 -12.21
C ARG A 182 -30.37 -14.94 -10.99
N ASP A 183 -31.34 -15.86 -11.03
CA ASP A 183 -32.29 -16.08 -9.95
C ASP A 183 -31.91 -17.34 -9.17
N PHE A 184 -31.50 -17.14 -7.92
CA PHE A 184 -31.07 -18.23 -7.05
C PHE A 184 -32.17 -19.28 -6.82
N GLU A 185 -33.43 -18.87 -6.64
CA GLU A 185 -34.52 -19.81 -6.37
C GLU A 185 -34.80 -20.67 -7.60
N ARG A 186 -34.70 -20.08 -8.79
CA ARG A 186 -34.81 -20.83 -10.04
C ARG A 186 -33.66 -21.82 -10.19
N VAL A 187 -32.41 -21.41 -9.99
CA VAL A 187 -31.24 -22.30 -10.03
C VAL A 187 -31.36 -23.42 -9.00
N LYS A 188 -31.71 -23.10 -7.76
CA LYS A 188 -31.98 -24.05 -6.67
C LYS A 188 -33.06 -25.05 -7.07
N SER A 189 -34.19 -24.58 -7.61
CA SER A 189 -35.29 -25.45 -8.05
C SER A 189 -34.87 -26.41 -9.17
N LEU A 190 -34.00 -25.96 -10.09
CA LEU A 190 -33.50 -26.75 -11.20
C LEU A 190 -32.52 -27.81 -10.72
N LEU A 191 -31.55 -27.43 -9.88
CA LEU A 191 -30.61 -28.36 -9.27
C LEU A 191 -31.38 -29.39 -8.47
N LEU A 192 -32.27 -28.94 -7.58
CA LEU A 192 -33.16 -29.83 -6.88
C LEU A 192 -33.93 -30.71 -7.86
N LYS A 193 -34.58 -30.23 -8.92
CA LYS A 193 -35.31 -31.10 -9.87
C LYS A 193 -34.42 -32.16 -10.54
N ARG A 194 -33.18 -31.81 -10.93
CA ARG A 194 -32.24 -32.75 -11.56
C ARG A 194 -31.75 -33.83 -10.60
N TYR A 195 -31.52 -33.45 -9.35
CA TYR A 195 -31.00 -34.34 -8.32
C TYR A 195 -32.11 -34.97 -7.42
N LYS A 196 -33.35 -34.42 -7.45
CA LYS A 196 -34.57 -34.90 -6.76
C LYS A 196 -35.05 -36.25 -7.28
N LEU A 197 -34.42 -36.77 -8.33
CA LEU A 197 -34.62 -38.13 -8.81
C LEU A 197 -33.52 -39.06 -8.33
N THR A 198 -33.35 -39.13 -7.02
CA THR A 198 -32.72 -40.30 -6.44
C THR A 198 -33.42 -40.65 -5.12
N ALA A 199 -34.73 -40.90 -5.18
CA ALA A 199 -35.32 -41.99 -4.38
C ALA A 199 -34.43 -43.24 -4.46
N GLU A 200 -33.73 -43.42 -5.58
CA GLU A 200 -32.62 -44.35 -5.80
C GLU A 200 -31.39 -44.15 -4.87
N LYS A 201 -30.92 -42.92 -4.58
CA LYS A 201 -29.78 -42.68 -3.65
C LYS A 201 -30.23 -42.89 -2.22
N PHE A 202 -31.46 -42.48 -1.87
CA PHE A 202 -32.08 -42.85 -0.60
C PHE A 202 -32.27 -44.36 -0.47
N ARG A 203 -32.72 -45.06 -1.52
CA ARG A 203 -32.78 -46.52 -1.56
C ARG A 203 -31.39 -47.13 -1.42
N GLN A 204 -30.36 -46.60 -2.07
CA GLN A 204 -29.00 -47.11 -1.98
C GLN A 204 -28.40 -46.90 -0.59
N LEU A 205 -28.58 -45.72 0.03
CA LEU A 205 -28.18 -45.46 1.41
C LEU A 205 -28.92 -46.41 2.35
N PHE A 206 -30.25 -46.47 2.25
CA PHE A 206 -31.08 -47.33 3.06
C PHE A 206 -30.75 -48.82 2.89
N SER A 207 -30.50 -49.28 1.65
CA SER A 207 -30.15 -50.68 1.36
C SER A 207 -28.76 -51.05 1.86
N LYS A 208 -27.83 -50.09 1.96
CA LYS A 208 -26.48 -50.30 2.49
C LYS A 208 -26.35 -49.99 3.98
N HIS A 209 -27.35 -49.36 4.60
CA HIS A 209 -27.30 -48.96 6.00
C HIS A 209 -27.49 -50.19 6.89
N CYS A 210 -26.41 -50.61 7.55
CA CYS A 210 -26.46 -51.69 8.53
C CYS A 210 -26.27 -51.12 9.93
N LYS A 211 -27.03 -51.65 10.89
CA LYS A 211 -26.87 -51.31 12.31
C LYS A 211 -25.44 -51.66 12.75
N SER A 212 -24.73 -50.66 13.24
CA SER A 212 -23.40 -50.86 13.84
C SER A 212 -23.47 -51.86 15.01
N PRO A 213 -22.44 -52.72 15.21
CA PRO A 213 -22.40 -53.66 16.33
C PRO A 213 -22.52 -53.00 17.71
N THR A 214 -22.15 -51.71 17.81
CA THR A 214 -22.13 -50.94 19.07
C THR A 214 -23.32 -49.99 19.23
N ALA A 215 -24.11 -49.74 18.18
CA ALA A 215 -25.23 -48.80 18.22
C ALA A 215 -26.50 -49.46 18.76
N THR A 216 -27.40 -48.71 19.43
CA THR A 216 -28.72 -49.25 19.81
C THR A 216 -29.70 -49.18 18.63
N TRP A 217 -30.79 -49.94 18.70
CA TRP A 217 -31.86 -49.86 17.68
C TRP A 217 -32.55 -48.48 17.65
N LYS A 218 -32.49 -47.73 18.77
CA LYS A 218 -33.01 -46.36 18.84
C LYS A 218 -32.12 -45.39 18.06
N ASP A 219 -30.79 -45.56 18.15
CA ASP A 219 -29.82 -44.75 17.38
C ASP A 219 -29.98 -45.02 15.89
N PHE A 220 -30.09 -46.30 15.50
CA PHE A 220 -30.37 -46.68 14.12
C PHE A 220 -31.68 -46.08 13.59
N ALA A 221 -32.77 -46.14 14.37
CA ALA A 221 -34.05 -45.56 13.98
C ALA A 221 -33.98 -44.02 13.87
N TYR A 222 -33.20 -43.37 14.73
CA TYR A 222 -32.97 -41.93 14.67
C TYR A 222 -32.16 -41.53 13.42
N GLU A 223 -31.09 -42.26 13.11
CA GLU A 223 -30.30 -42.08 11.89
C GLU A 223 -31.14 -42.26 10.62
N VAL A 224 -31.93 -43.34 10.56
CA VAL A 224 -32.81 -43.62 9.42
C VAL A 224 -33.89 -42.56 9.26
N ARG A 225 -34.46 -42.07 10.36
CA ARG A 225 -35.48 -41.03 10.34
C ARG A 225 -34.94 -39.69 9.84
N ASN A 226 -33.68 -39.38 10.12
CA ASN A 226 -33.03 -38.16 9.64
C ASN A 226 -32.88 -38.13 8.10
N TYR A 227 -32.86 -39.27 7.41
CA TYR A 227 -32.84 -39.30 5.95
C TYR A 227 -34.13 -38.76 5.30
N PHE A 228 -35.27 -38.80 6.00
CA PHE A 228 -36.57 -38.41 5.43
C PHE A 228 -37.07 -37.02 5.86
N HIS A 229 -36.31 -36.31 6.71
CA HIS A 229 -36.68 -35.00 7.24
C HIS A 229 -35.69 -33.89 6.83
N GLY A 230 -34.76 -34.19 5.91
CA GLY A 230 -33.83 -33.23 5.30
C GLY A 230 -34.32 -32.71 3.96
#